data_AF-A0AA47HZH6-F1
#
_entry.id   AF-A0AA47HZH6-F1
#
_cell.length_a   1.000
_cell.length_b   1.000
_cell.length_c   1.000
_cell.angle_alpha   90.00
_cell.angle_beta   90.00
_cell.angle_gamma   90.00
#
_symmetry.space_group_name_H-M   'P 1'
#
loop_
_entity.id
_entity.type
_entity.pdbx_description
1 polymer ?
#
loop_
_entity_poly.entity_id
_entity_poly.type
_entity_poly.pdbx_seq_one_letter_code
_entity_poly.pdbx_strand_id
1 'polypeptide(L)'
;MTDLRTLLLNQNTQGAELFDSPKERLMFYRSEIHFESSLLAERTSAYLSSQSFLMIAFASSMANSNPEWGELFRLVVPAILSVLGLVTSLHAMPGIKSNFDVIERWHQKQSELLQLEGRVGMLPNNESALFGEGSSPVGGPRYKRTLLFSLRTPIIFSLVWSAFGLLCLALSLMD
;
A
#
# COMPACT_ATOMS: atom_id res chain seq x y z
N MET A 1 -14.46 33.91 -5.61
CA MET A 1 -13.47 32.86 -5.34
C MET A 1 -14.09 31.94 -4.31
N THR A 2 -14.68 30.83 -4.77
CA THR A 2 -15.34 29.84 -3.91
C THR A 2 -14.29 29.17 -3.06
N ASP A 3 -14.39 29.32 -1.74
CA ASP A 3 -13.38 28.91 -0.79
C ASP A 3 -13.28 27.38 -0.76
N LEU A 4 -12.09 26.82 -0.94
CA LEU A 4 -11.85 25.37 -0.95
C LEU A 4 -12.36 24.70 0.34
N ARG A 5 -12.35 25.45 1.45
CA ARG A 5 -12.97 25.05 2.72
C ARG A 5 -14.47 24.84 2.62
N THR A 6 -15.19 25.71 1.90
CA THR A 6 -16.64 25.57 1.72
C THR A 6 -17.01 24.37 0.84
N LEU A 7 -16.19 24.03 -0.16
CA LEU A 7 -16.39 22.80 -0.95
C LEU A 7 -16.11 21.53 -0.14
N LEU A 8 -15.05 21.54 0.69
CA LEU A 8 -14.73 20.41 1.58
C LEU A 8 -15.75 20.24 2.71
N LEU A 9 -16.30 21.34 3.26
CA LEU A 9 -17.38 21.31 4.25
C LEU A 9 -18.71 20.83 3.63
N ASN A 10 -19.03 21.26 2.40
CA ASN A 10 -20.26 20.84 1.72
C ASN A 10 -20.24 19.34 1.36
N GLN A 11 -19.06 18.78 1.02
CA GLN A 11 -18.90 17.34 0.80
C GLN A 11 -19.18 16.51 2.08
N ASN A 12 -18.85 17.05 3.26
CA ASN A 12 -19.19 16.42 4.54
C ASN A 12 -20.69 16.54 4.89
N THR A 13 -21.39 17.54 4.34
CA THR A 13 -22.82 17.79 4.63
C THR A 13 -23.73 16.94 3.75
N GLN A 14 -23.37 16.71 2.48
CA GLN A 14 -24.09 15.78 1.60
C GLN A 14 -24.04 14.32 2.10
N GLY A 15 -22.94 13.92 2.74
CA GLY A 15 -22.84 12.62 3.39
C GLY A 15 -23.63 12.49 4.69
N ALA A 16 -24.18 13.59 5.24
CA ALA A 16 -25.08 13.57 6.39
C ALA A 16 -26.56 13.46 5.98
N GLU A 17 -26.91 13.90 4.76
CA GLU A 17 -28.28 13.76 4.20
C GLU A 17 -28.54 12.39 3.54
N LEU A 18 -27.50 11.58 3.28
CA LEU A 18 -27.65 10.26 2.61
C LEU A 18 -28.06 9.12 3.56
N PHE A 19 -27.87 9.27 4.88
CA PHE A 19 -28.06 8.17 5.82
C PHE A 19 -29.09 8.54 6.89
N ASP A 20 -30.07 7.66 7.10
CA ASP A 20 -31.15 7.88 8.05
C ASP A 20 -30.71 7.61 9.50
N SER A 21 -29.57 6.93 9.71
CA SER A 21 -29.04 6.66 11.05
C SER A 21 -27.51 6.67 11.18
N PRO A 22 -26.96 7.05 12.36
CA PRO A 22 -25.55 6.86 12.74
C PRO A 22 -25.00 5.44 12.48
N LYS A 23 -25.86 4.43 12.65
CA LYS A 23 -25.51 3.02 12.44
C LYS A 23 -25.24 2.72 10.97
N GLU A 24 -26.04 3.27 10.07
CA GLU A 24 -25.85 3.14 8.62
C GLU A 24 -24.56 3.83 8.17
N ARG A 25 -24.28 5.03 8.69
CA ARG A 25 -23.02 5.74 8.45
C ARG A 25 -21.81 4.91 8.87
N LEU A 26 -21.87 4.28 10.05
CA LEU A 26 -20.80 3.43 10.56
C LEU A 26 -20.62 2.16 9.73
N MET A 27 -21.72 1.52 9.31
CA MET A 27 -21.67 0.35 8.43
C MET A 27 -21.07 0.68 7.07
N PHE A 28 -21.46 1.81 6.49
CA PHE A 28 -20.90 2.31 5.23
C PHE A 28 -19.40 2.59 5.33
N TYR A 29 -18.93 3.27 6.39
CA TYR A 29 -17.48 3.49 6.56
C TYR A 29 -16.72 2.19 6.74
N ARG A 30 -17.30 1.20 7.45
CA ARG A 30 -16.67 -0.11 7.61
C ARG A 30 -16.60 -0.86 6.28
N SER A 31 -17.64 -0.84 5.45
CA SER A 31 -17.60 -1.47 4.13
C SER A 31 -16.57 -0.82 3.21
N GLU A 32 -16.46 0.51 3.25
CA GLU A 32 -15.50 1.26 2.44
C GLU A 32 -14.05 0.98 2.86
N ILE A 33 -13.77 0.94 4.17
CA ILE A 33 -12.46 0.52 4.71
C ILE A 33 -12.10 -0.90 4.25
N HIS A 34 -13.06 -1.83 4.31
CA HIS A 34 -12.84 -3.20 3.84
C HIS A 34 -12.59 -3.29 2.33
N PHE A 35 -13.32 -2.52 1.55
CA PHE A 35 -13.16 -2.45 0.10
C PHE A 35 -11.77 -1.91 -0.27
N GLU A 36 -11.40 -0.74 0.27
CA GLU A 36 -10.10 -0.11 0.01
C GLU A 36 -8.93 -0.95 0.50
N SER A 37 -9.07 -1.60 1.68
CA SER A 37 -8.06 -2.51 2.19
C SER A 37 -7.88 -3.75 1.31
N SER A 38 -8.97 -4.31 0.78
CA SER A 38 -8.92 -5.44 -0.16
C SER A 38 -8.27 -5.04 -1.48
N LEU A 39 -8.63 -3.87 -2.01
CA LEU A 39 -8.06 -3.32 -3.24
C LEU A 39 -6.55 -3.05 -3.09
N LEU A 40 -6.12 -2.52 -1.94
CA LEU A 40 -4.71 -2.34 -1.63
C LEU A 40 -3.95 -3.67 -1.57
N ALA A 41 -4.55 -4.70 -0.94
CA ALA A 41 -3.96 -6.03 -0.86
C ALA A 41 -3.82 -6.67 -2.26
N GLU A 42 -4.85 -6.56 -3.10
CA GLU A 42 -4.83 -7.05 -4.48
C GLU A 42 -3.73 -6.37 -5.31
N ARG A 43 -3.65 -5.04 -5.27
CA ARG A 43 -2.59 -4.28 -5.96
C ARG A 43 -1.19 -4.63 -5.46
N THR A 44 -1.02 -4.78 -4.15
CA THR A 44 0.26 -5.19 -3.55
C THR A 44 0.65 -6.60 -4.00
N SER A 45 -0.32 -7.52 -4.05
CA SER A 45 -0.10 -8.91 -4.49
C SER A 45 0.28 -8.99 -5.97
N ALA A 46 -0.44 -8.26 -6.84
CA ALA A 46 -0.12 -8.17 -8.27
C ALA A 46 1.27 -7.58 -8.50
N TYR A 47 1.63 -6.52 -7.75
CA TYR A 47 2.97 -5.95 -7.76
C TYR A 47 4.03 -6.98 -7.35
N LEU A 48 3.83 -7.68 -6.22
CA LEU A 48 4.78 -8.67 -5.72
C LEU A 48 4.95 -9.86 -6.69
N SER A 49 3.88 -10.28 -7.34
CA SER A 49 3.91 -11.31 -8.38
C SER A 49 4.73 -10.86 -9.60
N SER A 50 4.51 -9.63 -10.09
CA SER A 50 5.31 -9.05 -11.17
C SER A 50 6.79 -8.94 -10.81
N GLN A 51 7.12 -8.48 -9.61
CA GLN A 51 8.50 -8.40 -9.12
C GLN A 51 9.16 -9.78 -9.03
N SER A 52 8.42 -10.79 -8.57
CA SER A 52 8.91 -12.17 -8.51
C SER A 52 9.22 -12.73 -9.89
N PHE A 53 8.35 -12.46 -10.88
CA PHE A 53 8.59 -12.86 -12.27
C PHE A 53 9.85 -12.20 -12.85
N LEU A 54 10.04 -10.91 -12.60
CA LEU A 54 11.25 -10.19 -13.01
C LEU A 54 12.51 -10.76 -12.36
N MET A 55 12.47 -11.07 -11.07
CA MET A 55 13.60 -11.67 -10.33
C MET A 55 13.99 -13.03 -10.90
N ILE A 56 13.01 -13.88 -11.23
CA ILE A 56 13.24 -15.16 -11.88
C ILE A 56 13.87 -14.95 -13.25
N ALA A 57 13.31 -14.07 -14.08
CA ALA A 57 13.85 -13.76 -15.40
C ALA A 57 15.30 -13.24 -15.32
N PHE A 58 15.60 -12.38 -14.34
CA PHE A 58 16.95 -11.88 -14.08
C PHE A 58 17.91 -13.03 -13.77
N ALA A 59 17.57 -13.88 -12.79
CA ALA A 59 18.41 -15.02 -12.41
C ALA A 59 18.60 -16.00 -13.58
N SER A 60 17.55 -16.30 -14.34
CA SER A 60 17.61 -17.15 -15.53
C SER A 60 18.51 -16.56 -16.62
N SER A 61 18.45 -15.25 -16.85
CA SER A 61 19.31 -14.59 -17.83
C SER A 61 20.78 -14.55 -17.42
N MET A 62 21.07 -14.39 -16.12
CA MET A 62 22.42 -14.49 -15.57
C MET A 62 23.00 -15.91 -15.63
N ALA A 63 22.16 -16.94 -15.55
CA ALA A 63 22.54 -18.34 -15.64
C ALA A 63 22.77 -18.83 -17.09
N ASN A 64 22.71 -17.94 -18.08
CA ASN A 64 22.88 -18.32 -19.47
C ASN A 64 24.34 -18.72 -19.78
N SER A 65 24.54 -19.98 -20.17
CA SER A 65 25.87 -20.56 -20.45
C SER A 65 26.15 -20.73 -21.94
N ASN A 66 25.43 -20.02 -22.82
CA ASN A 66 25.65 -20.13 -24.25
C ASN A 66 27.06 -19.64 -24.63
N PRO A 67 27.87 -20.45 -25.35
CA PRO A 67 29.26 -20.10 -25.66
C PRO A 67 29.43 -19.01 -26.72
N GLU A 68 28.42 -18.72 -27.55
CA GLU A 68 28.53 -17.72 -28.63
C GLU A 68 28.07 -16.32 -28.20
N TRP A 69 26.96 -16.25 -27.47
CA TRP A 69 26.31 -14.97 -27.12
C TRP A 69 25.99 -14.84 -25.63
N GLY A 70 26.43 -15.79 -24.81
CA GLY A 70 26.10 -15.83 -23.39
C GLY A 70 26.65 -14.66 -22.58
N GLU A 71 27.86 -14.18 -22.87
CA GLU A 71 28.44 -13.01 -22.20
C GLU A 71 27.64 -11.74 -22.46
N LEU A 72 27.40 -11.42 -23.74
CA LEU A 72 26.65 -10.22 -24.11
C LEU A 72 25.19 -10.27 -23.60
N PHE A 73 24.58 -11.46 -23.58
CA PHE A 73 23.23 -11.65 -23.04
C PHE A 73 23.18 -11.49 -21.52
N ARG A 74 24.17 -12.03 -20.78
CA ARG A 74 24.32 -11.86 -19.32
C ARG A 74 24.61 -10.43 -18.91
N LEU A 75 25.04 -9.58 -19.83
CA LEU A 75 25.19 -8.16 -19.58
C LEU A 75 23.90 -7.38 -19.89
N VAL A 76 23.43 -7.47 -21.14
CA VAL A 76 22.36 -6.59 -21.66
C VAL A 76 21.01 -6.91 -21.03
N VAL A 77 20.61 -8.19 -20.98
CA VAL A 77 19.27 -8.57 -20.53
C VAL A 77 19.09 -8.34 -19.02
N PRO A 78 20.00 -8.81 -18.14
CA PRO A 78 19.98 -8.47 -16.72
C PRO A 78 19.96 -6.96 -16.44
N ALA A 79 20.75 -6.16 -17.17
CA ALA A 79 20.77 -4.71 -17.00
C ALA A 79 19.39 -4.09 -17.32
N ILE A 80 18.78 -4.45 -18.46
CA ILE A 80 17.44 -3.96 -18.83
C ILE A 80 16.40 -4.39 -17.78
N LEU A 81 16.44 -5.65 -17.34
CA LEU A 81 15.52 -6.16 -16.32
C LEU A 81 15.69 -5.43 -14.98
N SER A 82 16.92 -5.07 -14.61
CA SER A 82 17.17 -4.30 -13.39
C SER A 82 16.60 -2.89 -13.45
N VAL A 83 16.73 -2.20 -14.59
CA VAL A 83 16.13 -0.88 -14.81
C VAL A 83 14.61 -0.99 -14.81
N LEU A 84 14.05 -2.00 -15.46
CA LEU A 84 12.61 -2.24 -15.49
C LEU A 84 12.06 -2.51 -14.08
N GLY A 85 12.73 -3.34 -13.30
CA GLY A 85 12.39 -3.63 -11.90
C GLY A 85 12.43 -2.37 -11.03
N LEU A 86 13.44 -1.52 -11.21
CA LEU A 86 13.55 -0.23 -10.52
C LEU A 86 12.41 0.72 -10.90
N VAL A 87 12.15 0.92 -12.20
CA VAL A 87 11.12 1.83 -12.70
C VAL A 87 9.73 1.38 -12.23
N THR A 88 9.42 0.09 -12.32
CA THR A 88 8.15 -0.46 -11.86
C THR A 88 7.98 -0.34 -10.35
N SER A 89 9.06 -0.48 -9.57
CA SER A 89 9.05 -0.24 -8.12
C SER A 89 8.73 1.22 -7.78
N LEU A 90 9.38 2.17 -8.46
CA LEU A 90 9.14 3.60 -8.26
C LEU A 90 7.72 4.00 -8.67
N HIS A 91 7.18 3.42 -9.73
CA HIS A 91 5.82 3.70 -10.20
C HIS A 91 4.73 3.10 -9.29
N ALA A 92 5.00 1.96 -8.65
CA ALA A 92 4.05 1.34 -7.71
C ALA A 92 3.90 2.13 -6.39
N MET A 93 4.96 2.85 -5.99
CA MET A 93 5.00 3.61 -4.74
C MET A 93 3.87 4.65 -4.57
N PRO A 94 3.61 5.57 -5.51
CA PRO A 94 2.53 6.55 -5.36
C PRO A 94 1.14 5.89 -5.32
N GLY A 95 0.93 4.81 -6.08
CA GLY A 95 -0.35 4.10 -6.10
C GLY A 95 -0.68 3.43 -4.76
N ILE A 96 0.31 2.78 -4.15
CA ILE A 96 0.18 2.17 -2.81
C ILE A 96 -0.02 3.25 -1.74
N LYS A 97 0.74 4.36 -1.82
CA LYS A 97 0.63 5.47 -0.87
C LYS A 97 -0.74 6.15 -0.93
N SER A 98 -1.26 6.43 -2.13
CA SER A 98 -2.56 7.07 -2.30
C SER A 98 -3.70 6.24 -1.68
N ASN A 99 -3.69 4.92 -1.89
CA ASN A 99 -4.70 4.03 -1.29
C ASN A 99 -4.59 3.99 0.23
N PHE A 100 -3.37 3.97 0.77
CA PHE A 100 -3.14 4.08 2.21
C PHE A 100 -3.72 5.38 2.79
N ASP A 101 -3.50 6.51 2.12
CA ASP A 101 -4.03 7.82 2.55
C ASP A 101 -5.57 7.88 2.51
N VAL A 102 -6.21 7.14 1.59
CA VAL A 102 -7.68 7.01 1.54
C VAL A 102 -8.20 6.18 2.72
N ILE A 103 -7.57 5.04 2.99
CA ILE A 103 -7.90 4.18 4.14
C ILE A 103 -7.76 4.96 5.47
N GLU A 104 -6.68 5.72 5.64
CA GLU A 104 -6.47 6.51 6.84
C GLU A 104 -7.55 7.58 7.02
N ARG A 105 -7.96 8.25 5.94
CA ARG A 105 -9.06 9.23 5.96
C ARG A 105 -10.40 8.60 6.35
N TRP A 106 -10.71 7.38 5.88
CA TRP A 106 -11.92 6.68 6.28
C TRP A 106 -11.89 6.26 7.76
N HIS A 107 -10.73 5.83 8.25
CA HIS A 107 -10.55 5.55 9.68
C HIS A 107 -10.72 6.80 10.55
N GLN A 108 -10.21 7.95 10.11
CA GLN A 108 -10.42 9.23 10.81
C GLN A 108 -11.91 9.58 10.89
N LYS A 109 -12.64 9.53 9.76
CA LYS A 109 -14.09 9.76 9.74
C LYS A 109 -14.86 8.81 10.64
N GLN A 110 -14.47 7.54 10.69
CA GLN A 110 -15.06 6.56 11.59
C GLN A 110 -14.82 6.91 13.06
N SER A 111 -13.60 7.35 13.41
CA SER A 111 -13.26 7.76 14.77
C SER A 111 -14.00 9.03 15.21
N GLU A 112 -14.16 9.99 14.30
CA GLU A 112 -14.90 11.23 14.55
C GLU A 112 -16.39 10.96 14.80
N LEU A 113 -17.03 10.09 14.00
CA LEU A 113 -18.43 9.71 14.27
C LEU A 113 -18.60 9.01 15.61
N LEU A 114 -17.67 8.11 15.97
CA LEU A 114 -17.74 7.41 17.25
C LEU A 114 -17.52 8.33 18.45
N GLN A 115 -16.80 9.44 18.29
CA GLN A 115 -16.62 10.45 19.33
C GLN A 115 -17.79 11.45 19.41
N LEU A 116 -18.41 11.78 18.28
CA LEU A 116 -19.49 12.78 18.20
C LEU A 116 -20.88 12.18 18.48
N GLU A 117 -21.18 11.00 17.93
CA GLU A 117 -22.49 10.33 18.05
C GLU A 117 -22.48 9.17 19.06
N GLY A 118 -21.33 8.56 19.26
CA GLY A 118 -21.13 7.64 20.37
C GLY A 118 -21.08 8.45 21.65
N ARG A 119 -22.13 8.39 22.48
CA ARG A 119 -22.07 8.82 23.88
C ARG A 119 -20.81 8.22 24.51
N VAL A 120 -19.75 9.02 24.58
CA VAL A 120 -18.49 8.70 25.25
C VAL A 120 -18.85 8.28 26.68
N GLY A 121 -18.85 6.97 26.94
CA GLY A 121 -18.93 6.42 28.29
C GLY A 121 -19.91 5.27 28.57
N MET A 122 -20.77 4.84 27.65
CA MET A 122 -21.68 3.70 27.94
C MET A 122 -21.82 2.70 26.79
N LEU A 123 -20.72 2.02 26.47
CA LEU A 123 -20.85 0.62 26.07
C LEU A 123 -20.94 -0.19 27.37
N PRO A 124 -22.02 -0.95 27.65
CA PRO A 124 -22.16 -1.75 28.87
C PRO A 124 -21.17 -2.91 28.96
N ASN A 125 -20.33 -3.09 27.94
CA ASN A 125 -19.30 -4.10 27.92
C ASN A 125 -17.94 -3.43 28.01
N ASN A 126 -17.44 -3.38 29.25
CA ASN A 126 -16.02 -3.43 29.58
C ASN A 126 -15.33 -4.70 29.01
N GLU A 127 -16.07 -5.53 28.27
CA GLU A 127 -15.63 -6.67 27.46
C GLU A 127 -15.26 -6.28 26.01
N SER A 128 -14.73 -5.08 25.78
CA SER A 128 -13.90 -4.81 24.60
C SER A 128 -12.53 -5.53 24.70
N ALA A 129 -12.54 -6.74 25.27
CA ALA A 129 -11.43 -7.64 25.51
C ALA A 129 -11.48 -8.87 24.59
N LEU A 130 -12.50 -9.00 23.73
CA LEU A 130 -12.53 -10.04 22.68
C LEU A 130 -11.52 -9.79 21.55
N PHE A 131 -10.99 -8.57 21.45
CA PHE A 131 -9.83 -8.22 20.63
C PHE A 131 -8.97 -7.29 21.47
N GLY A 132 -7.81 -7.79 21.91
CA GLY A 132 -7.00 -7.18 22.97
C GLY A 132 -6.83 -5.65 22.92
N GLU A 133 -6.87 -5.09 24.14
CA GLU A 133 -6.56 -3.72 24.57
C GLU A 133 -7.62 -2.65 24.31
N GLY A 134 -8.49 -2.50 25.33
CA GLY A 134 -9.50 -1.45 25.51
C GLY A 134 -8.96 -0.03 25.75
N SER A 135 -7.99 0.41 24.94
CA SER A 135 -7.58 1.83 24.88
C SER A 135 -6.94 2.25 23.56
N SER A 136 -6.81 1.34 22.58
CA SER A 136 -6.37 1.74 21.25
C SER A 136 -7.56 2.32 20.47
N PRO A 137 -7.46 3.56 19.94
CA PRO A 137 -8.50 4.14 19.11
C PRO A 137 -8.81 3.22 17.92
N VAL A 138 -10.05 3.26 17.43
CA VAL A 138 -10.47 2.58 16.19
C VAL A 138 -9.52 3.03 15.07
N GLY A 139 -8.65 2.12 14.59
CA GLY A 139 -7.47 2.46 13.78
C GLY A 139 -6.11 2.29 14.49
N GLY A 140 -6.05 1.48 15.55
CA GLY A 140 -4.89 1.30 16.41
C GLY A 140 -3.57 0.92 15.70
N PRO A 141 -2.43 1.06 16.40
CA PRO A 141 -1.08 0.93 15.84
C PRO A 141 -0.80 -0.41 15.15
N ARG A 142 -1.51 -1.48 15.53
CA ARG A 142 -1.38 -2.81 14.90
C ARG A 142 -1.86 -2.83 13.45
N TYR A 143 -2.97 -2.15 13.15
CA TYR A 143 -3.49 -2.04 11.78
C TYR A 143 -2.55 -1.24 10.89
N LYS A 144 -2.09 -0.07 11.40
CA LYS A 144 -1.06 0.72 10.72
C LYS A 144 0.20 -0.11 10.47
N ARG A 145 0.62 -0.96 11.42
CA ARG A 145 1.81 -1.81 11.29
C ARG A 145 1.70 -2.87 10.20
N THR A 146 0.52 -3.45 9.98
CA THR A 146 0.29 -4.39 8.87
C THR A 146 0.36 -3.68 7.51
N LEU A 147 -0.17 -2.46 7.41
CA LEU A 147 -0.13 -1.66 6.18
C LEU A 147 1.26 -1.09 5.87
N LEU A 148 2.09 -0.88 6.89
CA LEU A 148 3.48 -0.44 6.70
C LEU A 148 4.31 -1.44 5.89
N PHE A 149 3.94 -2.73 5.86
CA PHE A 149 4.60 -3.70 5.00
C PHE A 149 4.44 -3.32 3.53
N SER A 150 3.20 -3.13 3.07
CA SER A 150 2.89 -2.74 1.69
C SER A 150 3.56 -1.43 1.28
N LEU A 151 3.67 -0.46 2.20
CA LEU A 151 4.37 0.81 1.95
C LEU A 151 5.90 0.65 1.78
N ARG A 152 6.50 -0.34 2.45
CA ARG A 152 7.95 -0.59 2.39
C ARG A 152 8.35 -1.44 1.20
N THR A 153 7.47 -2.30 0.70
CA THR A 153 7.77 -3.25 -0.38
C THR A 153 8.35 -2.56 -1.63
N PRO A 154 7.81 -1.45 -2.15
CA PRO A 154 8.39 -0.75 -3.31
C PRO A 154 9.80 -0.22 -3.07
N ILE A 155 10.08 0.27 -1.86
CA ILE A 155 11.41 0.78 -1.49
C ILE A 155 12.42 -0.37 -1.46
N ILE A 156 12.04 -1.51 -0.85
CA ILE A 156 12.90 -2.69 -0.77
C ILE A 156 13.27 -3.17 -2.18
N PHE A 157 12.29 -3.33 -3.07
CA PHE A 157 12.58 -3.76 -4.45
C PHE A 157 13.37 -2.73 -5.24
N SER A 158 13.10 -1.43 -5.06
CA SER A 158 13.92 -0.37 -5.68
C SER A 158 15.40 -0.47 -5.27
N LEU A 159 15.69 -0.75 -4.00
CA LEU A 159 17.06 -0.97 -3.53
C LEU A 159 17.67 -2.26 -4.11
N VAL A 160 16.92 -3.36 -4.13
CA VAL A 160 17.38 -4.65 -4.70
C VAL A 160 17.72 -4.49 -6.18
N TRP A 161 16.83 -3.87 -6.97
CA TRP A 161 17.06 -3.66 -8.39
C TRP A 161 18.19 -2.69 -8.67
N SER A 162 18.36 -1.66 -7.84
CA SER A 162 19.53 -0.77 -7.93
C SER A 162 20.82 -1.54 -7.67
N ALA A 163 20.86 -2.41 -6.65
CA ALA A 163 22.01 -3.25 -6.36
C ALA A 163 22.32 -4.23 -7.51
N PHE A 164 21.31 -4.81 -8.14
CA PHE A 164 21.49 -5.69 -9.30
C PHE A 164 21.98 -4.95 -10.54
N GLY A 165 21.45 -3.75 -10.81
CA GLY A 165 21.97 -2.92 -11.90
C GLY A 165 23.44 -2.54 -11.68
N LEU A 166 23.80 -2.15 -10.46
CA LEU A 166 25.19 -1.88 -10.09
C LEU A 166 26.08 -3.12 -10.20
N LEU A 167 25.58 -4.30 -9.83
CA LEU A 167 26.30 -5.56 -9.99
C LEU A 167 26.59 -5.86 -11.46
N CYS A 168 25.61 -5.68 -12.35
CA CYS A 168 25.82 -5.85 -13.80
C CYS A 168 26.89 -4.88 -14.33
N LEU A 169 26.87 -3.62 -13.89
CA LEU A 169 27.89 -2.64 -14.27
C LEU A 169 29.27 -2.99 -13.71
N ALA A 170 29.35 -3.46 -12.46
CA ALA A 170 30.60 -3.85 -11.83
C ALA A 170 31.23 -5.05 -12.56
N LEU A 171 30.43 -6.07 -12.90
CA LEU A 171 30.90 -7.22 -13.68
C LEU A 171 31.43 -6.77 -15.06
N SER A 172 30.70 -5.88 -15.74
CA SER A 172 31.14 -5.32 -17.03
C SER A 172 32.45 -4.53 -16.98
N LEU A 173 32.85 -4.02 -15.82
CA LEU A 173 34.08 -3.24 -15.63
C LEU A 173 35.24 -4.11 -15.15
N MET A 174 34.96 -5.32 -14.63
CA MET A 174 35.95 -6.26 -14.13
C MET A 174 36.38 -7.29 -15.18
N ASP A 175 35.53 -7.55 -16.18
CA ASP A 175 35.85 -8.30 -17.40
C ASP A 175 36.54 -7.40 -18.45
#